data_AF-A0A535GBY2-F1
#
_entry.id   AF-A0A535GBY2-F1
#
_cell.length_a   1.000
_cell.length_b   1.000
_cell.length_c   1.000
_cell.angle_alpha   90.00
_cell.angle_beta   90.00
_cell.angle_gamma   90.00
#
_symmetry.space_group_name_H-M   'P 1'
#
loop_
_entity.id
_entity.type
_entity.pdbx_description
1 polymer ?
#
loop_
_entity_poly.entity_id
_entity_poly.type
_entity_poly.pdbx_seq_one_letter_code
_entity_poly.pdbx_strand_id
1 'polypeptide(L)'
;MLGGGRLWRHADFVKLWAGQTISVVGSQVTVLALPTIAILTLHATAAQVGLLASLERLAFPVLALFAGIWIDRVRRRPLMIAADALRAAALLSIPLVAATGTLTLLQLYAVAAIVGVGTVVFDIAYLAYVPSLTGRADLLEANTKL
;
A
#
# COMPACT_ATOMS: atom_id res chain seq x y z
N MET A 1 -0.55 -10.64 31.69
CA MET A 1 -0.84 -9.20 31.46
C MET A 1 0.46 -8.38 31.48
N LEU A 2 1.37 -8.53 30.51
CA LEU A 2 2.59 -7.71 30.42
C LEU A 2 2.99 -7.59 28.94
N GLY A 3 2.87 -6.40 28.35
CA GLY A 3 3.42 -6.16 27.00
C GLY A 3 3.05 -4.83 26.35
N GLY A 4 1.80 -4.36 26.48
CA GLY A 4 1.31 -3.20 25.74
C GLY A 4 2.08 -1.90 25.99
N GLY A 5 2.40 -1.58 27.25
CA GLY A 5 3.01 -0.28 27.61
C GLY A 5 4.46 -0.05 27.19
N ARG A 6 5.22 -1.10 26.82
CA ARG A 6 6.64 -0.94 26.41
C ARG A 6 6.80 -0.67 24.90
N LEU A 7 5.92 -1.20 24.05
CA LEU A 7 5.98 -1.00 22.60
C LEU A 7 5.75 0.48 22.21
N TRP A 8 4.79 1.15 22.86
CA TRP A 8 4.52 2.59 22.64
C TRP A 8 5.63 3.53 23.13
N ARG A 9 6.61 3.03 23.91
CA ARG A 9 7.80 3.81 24.31
C ARG A 9 8.95 3.72 23.32
N HIS A 10 8.92 2.76 22.39
CA HIS A 10 9.94 2.65 21.35
C HIS A 10 9.61 3.63 20.22
N ALA A 11 10.41 4.69 20.08
CA ALA A 11 10.22 5.73 19.07
C ALA A 11 10.12 5.18 17.64
N ASP A 12 10.84 4.10 17.32
CA ASP A 12 10.74 3.41 16.03
C ASP A 12 9.38 2.75 15.79
N PHE A 13 8.77 2.18 16.83
CA PHE A 13 7.45 1.56 16.75
C PHE A 13 6.36 2.62 16.56
N VAL A 14 6.42 3.73 17.29
CA VAL A 14 5.46 4.84 17.15
C VAL A 14 5.56 5.50 15.77
N LYS A 15 6.78 5.72 15.26
CA LYS A 15 6.99 6.24 13.89
C LYS A 15 6.46 5.29 12.83
N LEU A 16 6.70 3.99 12.99
CA LEU A 16 6.18 2.98 12.07
C LEU A 16 4.64 2.92 12.14
N TRP A 17 4.06 2.90 13.33
CA TRP A 17 2.62 2.89 13.54
C TRP A 17 1.94 4.12 12.94
N ALA A 18 2.45 5.32 13.22
CA ALA A 18 1.89 6.56 12.67
C ALA A 18 2.02 6.62 11.13
N GLY A 19 3.19 6.24 10.59
CA GLY A 19 3.39 6.14 9.14
C GLY A 19 2.42 5.15 8.51
N GLN A 20 2.20 4.01 9.16
CA GLN A 20 1.26 3.00 8.69
C GLN A 20 -0.20 3.44 8.72
N THR A 21 -0.63 4.12 9.78
CA THR A 21 -1.98 4.69 9.82
C THR A 21 -2.18 5.68 8.68
N ILE A 22 -1.19 6.55 8.42
CA ILE A 22 -1.24 7.52 7.32
C ILE A 22 -1.28 6.79 5.96
N SER A 23 -0.44 5.77 5.76
CA SER A 23 -0.42 4.98 4.53
C SER A 23 -1.76 4.28 4.28
N VAL A 24 -2.36 3.65 5.30
CA VAL A 24 -3.65 2.97 5.18
C VAL A 24 -4.76 3.97 4.84
N VAL A 25 -4.84 5.09 5.55
CA VAL A 25 -5.83 6.13 5.28
C VAL A 25 -5.63 6.71 3.88
N GLY A 26 -4.39 7.04 3.49
CA GLY A 26 -4.06 7.53 2.16
C GLY A 26 -4.42 6.54 1.06
N SER A 27 -4.27 5.24 1.32
CA SER A 27 -4.68 4.18 0.39
C SER A 27 -6.19 4.19 0.15
N GLN A 28 -6.99 4.28 1.22
CA GLN A 28 -8.45 4.32 1.11
C GLN A 28 -8.94 5.58 0.38
N VAL A 29 -8.29 6.72 0.65
CA VAL A 29 -8.57 7.96 -0.10
C VAL A 29 -8.23 7.77 -1.58
N THR A 30 -7.09 7.15 -1.90
CA THR A 30 -6.64 6.92 -3.28
C THR A 30 -7.63 6.09 -4.09
N VAL A 31 -8.17 5.02 -3.49
CA VAL A 31 -9.15 4.11 -4.13
C VAL A 31 -10.39 4.87 -4.60
N LEU A 32 -10.76 5.95 -3.92
CA LEU A 32 -11.88 6.81 -4.32
C LEU A 32 -11.43 7.96 -5.22
N ALA A 33 -10.30 8.58 -4.90
CA ALA A 33 -9.80 9.76 -5.59
C ALA A 33 -9.45 9.47 -7.05
N LEU A 34 -8.78 8.36 -7.35
CA LEU A 34 -8.36 8.03 -8.72
C LEU A 34 -9.55 7.88 -9.69
N PRO A 35 -10.60 7.08 -9.38
CA PRO A 35 -11.83 7.04 -10.19
C PRO A 35 -12.52 8.40 -10.30
N THR A 36 -12.63 9.14 -9.20
CA THR A 36 -13.28 10.45 -9.19
C THR A 36 -12.56 11.45 -10.10
N ILE A 37 -11.22 11.49 -10.06
CA ILE A 37 -10.40 12.33 -10.95
C ILE A 37 -10.61 11.89 -12.40
N ALA A 38 -10.52 10.59 -12.69
CA ALA A 38 -10.71 10.07 -14.04
C ALA A 38 -12.09 10.48 -14.62
N ILE A 39 -13.15 10.38 -13.83
CA ILE A 39 -14.51 10.72 -14.26
C ILE A 39 -14.68 12.24 -14.38
N LEU A 40 -14.41 13.00 -13.32
CA LEU A 40 -14.78 14.42 -13.24
C LEU A 40 -13.83 15.33 -14.03
N THR A 41 -12.56 14.95 -14.17
CA THR A 41 -11.56 15.79 -14.84
C THR A 41 -11.23 15.30 -16.25
N LEU A 42 -11.16 13.97 -16.43
CA LEU A 42 -10.77 13.37 -17.72
C LEU A 42 -11.94 12.78 -18.51
N HIS A 43 -13.17 12.90 -17.99
CA HIS A 43 -14.39 12.39 -18.64
C HIS A 43 -14.28 10.92 -19.03
N ALA A 44 -13.66 10.12 -18.16
CA ALA A 44 -13.37 8.72 -18.41
C ALA A 44 -14.65 7.90 -18.55
N THR A 45 -14.65 6.96 -19.50
CA THR A 45 -15.74 6.00 -19.67
C THR A 45 -15.72 4.94 -18.57
N ALA A 46 -16.86 4.24 -18.37
CA ALA A 46 -16.95 3.15 -17.41
C ALA A 46 -15.88 2.06 -17.63
N ALA A 47 -15.54 1.76 -18.89
CA ALA A 47 -14.48 0.80 -19.22
C ALA A 47 -13.09 1.29 -18.79
N GLN A 48 -12.80 2.58 -18.93
CA GLN A 48 -11.52 3.17 -18.51
C GLN A 48 -11.37 3.18 -16.99
N VAL A 49 -12.45 3.51 -16.26
CA VAL A 49 -12.49 3.43 -14.80
C VAL A 49 -12.36 1.97 -14.34
N GLY A 50 -13.02 1.05 -15.03
CA GLY A 50 -12.87 -0.40 -14.78
C GLY A 50 -11.42 -0.85 -14.93
N LEU A 51 -10.74 -0.44 -15.99
CA LEU A 51 -9.33 -0.75 -16.22
C LEU A 51 -8.43 -0.19 -15.11
N LEU A 52 -8.67 1.05 -14.68
CA LEU A 52 -7.94 1.68 -13.56
C LEU A 52 -8.04 0.83 -12.29
N ALA A 53 -9.26 0.43 -11.92
CA ALA A 53 -9.52 -0.40 -10.75
C ALA A 53 -8.96 -1.83 -10.91
N SER A 54 -8.91 -2.36 -12.13
CA SER A 54 -8.26 -3.64 -12.43
C SER A 54 -6.74 -3.55 -12.26
N LEU A 55 -6.09 -2.48 -12.69
CA LEU A 55 -4.63 -2.31 -12.55
C LEU A 55 -4.19 -2.26 -11.09
N GLU A 56 -4.97 -1.59 -10.22
CA GLU A 56 -4.70 -1.61 -8.78
C GLU A 56 -4.79 -3.02 -8.19
N ARG A 57 -5.81 -3.79 -8.57
CA ARG A 57 -6.09 -5.11 -7.96
C ARG A 57 -5.27 -6.24 -8.56
N LEU A 58 -5.01 -6.22 -9.87
CA LEU A 58 -4.30 -7.29 -10.58
C LEU A 58 -2.81 -7.34 -10.26
N ALA A 59 -2.24 -6.27 -9.71
CA ALA A 59 -0.87 -6.30 -9.23
C ALA A 59 -0.63 -7.43 -8.22
N PHE A 60 -1.63 -7.77 -7.39
CA PHE A 60 -1.52 -8.80 -6.36
C PHE A 60 -1.26 -10.21 -6.92
N PRO A 61 -2.15 -10.82 -7.73
CA PRO A 61 -1.93 -12.17 -8.24
C PRO A 61 -0.67 -12.27 -9.11
N VAL A 62 -0.35 -11.24 -9.90
CA VAL A 62 0.84 -11.24 -10.75
C VAL A 62 2.12 -11.27 -9.91
N LEU A 63 2.21 -10.42 -8.89
CA LEU A 63 3.41 -10.34 -8.04
C LEU A 63 3.47 -11.45 -6.99
N ALA A 64 2.32 -11.90 -6.47
CA ALA A 64 2.24 -13.01 -5.52
C ALA A 64 2.82 -14.31 -6.10
N LEU A 65 2.74 -14.50 -7.42
CA LEU A 65 3.37 -15.63 -8.11
C LEU A 65 4.91 -15.58 -8.04
N PHE A 66 5.50 -14.38 -8.06
CA PHE A 66 6.96 -14.17 -7.95
C PHE A 66 7.44 -13.97 -6.51
N ALA A 67 6.52 -13.63 -5.61
CA ALA A 67 6.78 -13.27 -4.23
C ALA A 67 7.52 -14.35 -3.45
N GLY A 68 7.19 -15.63 -3.65
CA GLY A 68 7.78 -16.76 -2.94
C GLY A 68 9.30 -16.90 -3.09
N ILE A 69 9.91 -16.33 -4.15
CA ILE A 69 11.36 -16.43 -4.40
C ILE A 69 12.12 -15.27 -3.72
N TRP A 70 11.49 -14.12 -3.55
CA TRP A 70 12.17 -12.89 -3.14
C TRP A 70 12.11 -12.60 -1.64
N ILE A 71 11.01 -12.98 -0.97
CA ILE A 71 10.71 -12.57 0.41
C ILE A 71 11.75 -13.05 1.43
N ASP A 72 12.32 -14.22 1.22
CA ASP A 72 13.22 -14.83 2.21
C ASP A 72 14.60 -14.16 2.27
N ARG A 73 14.94 -13.30 1.30
CA ARG A 73 16.29 -12.71 1.19
C ARG A 73 16.40 -11.23 1.54
N VAL A 74 15.28 -10.52 1.74
CA VAL A 74 15.28 -9.05 1.92
C VAL A 74 14.92 -8.62 3.34
N ARG A 75 15.53 -7.53 3.81
CA ARG A 75 15.17 -6.89 5.07
C ARG A 75 13.76 -6.29 4.96
N ARG A 76 12.83 -6.77 5.80
CA ARG A 76 11.38 -6.47 5.73
C ARG A 76 11.06 -4.98 5.95
N ARG A 77 11.65 -4.35 6.97
CA ARG A 77 11.39 -2.94 7.30
C ARG A 77 11.81 -1.96 6.19
N PRO A 78 13.02 -2.02 5.61
CA PRO A 78 13.38 -1.19 4.46
C PRO A 78 12.46 -1.38 3.25
N LEU A 79 11.98 -2.60 3.00
CA LEU A 79 11.09 -2.89 1.88
C LEU A 79 9.73 -2.20 2.05
N MET A 80 9.16 -2.26 3.25
CA MET A 80 7.91 -1.56 3.60
C MET A 80 8.05 -0.04 3.41
N ILE A 81 9.16 0.55 3.87
CA ILE A 81 9.42 1.99 3.73
C ILE A 81 9.57 2.38 2.25
N ALA A 82 10.30 1.58 1.46
CA ALA A 82 10.50 1.84 0.04
C ALA A 82 9.17 1.75 -0.74
N ALA A 83 8.32 0.77 -0.41
CA ALA A 83 7.00 0.61 -1.00
C ALA A 83 6.10 1.83 -0.72
N ASP A 84 6.02 2.28 0.53
CA ASP A 84 5.24 3.47 0.88
C ASP A 84 5.80 4.75 0.25
N ALA A 85 7.13 4.91 0.21
CA ALA A 85 7.76 6.06 -0.45
C ALA A 85 7.45 6.09 -1.96
N LEU A 86 7.48 4.93 -2.63
CA LEU A 86 7.15 4.81 -4.04
C LEU A 86 5.67 5.17 -4.29
N ARG A 87 4.76 4.67 -3.46
CA ARG A 87 3.32 4.97 -3.54
C ARG A 87 3.06 6.46 -3.31
N ALA A 88 3.68 7.05 -2.30
CA ALA A 88 3.56 8.48 -2.02
C ALA A 88 4.07 9.33 -3.19
N ALA A 89 5.22 9.00 -3.77
CA ALA A 89 5.77 9.70 -4.93
C ALA A 89 4.85 9.59 -6.16
N ALA A 90 4.31 8.40 -6.42
CA ALA A 90 3.37 8.17 -7.52
C ALA A 90 2.09 9.00 -7.34
N LEU A 91 1.52 9.04 -6.12
CA LEU A 91 0.32 9.81 -5.82
C LEU A 91 0.57 11.33 -5.88
N LEU A 92 1.72 11.80 -5.39
CA LEU A 92 2.10 13.22 -5.49
C LEU A 92 2.29 13.68 -6.94
N SER A 93 2.61 12.77 -7.87
CA SER A 93 2.71 13.13 -9.30
C SER A 93 1.39 13.64 -9.88
N ILE A 94 0.24 13.19 -9.35
CA ILE A 94 -1.08 13.55 -9.86
C ILE A 94 -1.38 15.04 -9.68
N PRO A 95 -1.38 15.61 -8.46
CA PRO A 95 -1.63 17.04 -8.30
C PRO A 95 -0.55 17.90 -8.97
N LEU A 96 0.70 17.43 -9.04
CA LEU A 96 1.78 18.15 -9.72
C LEU A 96 1.51 18.30 -11.23
N VAL A 97 1.09 17.22 -11.90
CA VAL A 97 0.77 17.26 -13.33
C VAL A 97 -0.62 17.84 -13.61
N ALA A 98 -1.56 17.69 -12.67
CA ALA A 98 -2.85 18.37 -12.74
C ALA A 98 -2.68 19.89 -12.70
N ALA A 99 -1.76 20.40 -11.88
CA ALA A 99 -1.44 21.83 -11.81
C ALA A 99 -0.87 22.40 -13.11
N THR A 100 -0.22 21.57 -13.95
CA THR A 100 0.25 21.98 -15.28
C THR A 100 -0.81 21.83 -16.38
N GLY A 101 -2.00 21.29 -16.05
CA GLY A 101 -3.09 21.08 -17.00
C GLY A 101 -2.84 19.94 -18.00
N THR A 102 -1.79 19.14 -17.80
CA THR A 102 -1.38 18.07 -18.72
C THR A 102 -1.66 16.66 -18.16
N LEU A 103 -2.59 16.56 -17.20
CA LEU A 103 -2.98 15.28 -16.61
C LEU A 103 -3.63 14.39 -17.68
N THR A 104 -3.21 13.13 -17.73
CA THR A 104 -3.73 12.16 -18.71
C THR A 104 -4.18 10.87 -18.04
N LEU A 105 -5.06 10.13 -18.73
CA LEU A 105 -5.48 8.79 -18.28
C LEU A 105 -4.30 7.81 -18.20
N LEU A 106 -3.33 7.94 -19.10
CA LEU A 106 -2.13 7.11 -19.07
C LEU A 106 -1.32 7.29 -17.79
N GLN A 107 -1.23 8.53 -17.30
CA GLN A 107 -0.60 8.80 -16.00
C GLN A 107 -1.39 8.15 -14.85
N LEU A 108 -2.72 8.26 -14.85
CA LEU A 108 -3.54 7.61 -13.83
C LEU A 108 -3.37 6.10 -13.84
N TYR A 109 -3.28 5.46 -15.01
CA TYR A 109 -2.99 4.03 -15.14
C TYR A 109 -1.60 3.67 -14.61
N ALA A 110 -0.58 4.47 -14.92
CA ALA A 110 0.77 4.25 -14.40
C ALA A 110 0.80 4.37 -12.87
N VAL A 111 0.14 5.38 -12.30
CA VAL A 111 0.03 5.57 -10.85
C VAL A 111 -0.72 4.40 -10.21
N ALA A 112 -1.86 4.00 -10.76
CA ALA A 112 -2.64 2.86 -10.27
C ALA A 112 -1.82 1.56 -10.26
N ALA A 113 -1.06 1.29 -11.32
CA ALA A 113 -0.19 0.13 -11.39
C ALA A 113 0.92 0.18 -10.33
N ILE A 114 1.59 1.34 -10.16
CA ILE A 114 2.64 1.52 -9.15
C ILE A 114 2.08 1.37 -7.74
N VAL A 115 0.91 1.95 -7.48
CA VAL A 115 0.22 1.84 -6.18
C VAL A 115 -0.16 0.40 -5.90
N GLY A 116 -0.72 -0.31 -6.89
CA GLY A 116 -1.02 -1.74 -6.79
C GLY A 116 0.23 -2.54 -6.42
N VAL A 117 1.31 -2.40 -7.20
CA VAL A 117 2.59 -3.09 -6.97
C VAL A 117 3.14 -2.81 -5.58
N GLY A 118 3.21 -1.54 -5.19
CA GLY A 118 3.71 -1.12 -3.88
C GLY A 118 2.88 -1.68 -2.73
N THR A 119 1.54 -1.72 -2.88
CA THR A 119 0.64 -2.29 -1.87
C THR A 119 0.92 -3.77 -1.65
N VAL A 120 1.12 -4.54 -2.72
CA VAL A 120 1.41 -5.98 -2.63
C VAL A 120 2.73 -6.24 -1.93
N VAL A 121 3.78 -5.53 -2.34
CA VAL A 121 5.12 -5.63 -1.71
C VAL A 121 5.03 -5.29 -0.22
N PHE A 122 4.27 -4.25 0.11
CA PHE A 122 4.04 -3.82 1.48
C PHE A 122 3.32 -4.91 2.29
N ASP A 123 2.17 -5.40 1.81
CA ASP A 123 1.32 -6.37 2.51
C ASP A 123 2.08 -7.66 2.83
N ILE A 124 2.87 -8.13 1.87
CA ILE A 124 3.66 -9.34 2.06
C ILE A 124 4.78 -9.12 3.08
N ALA A 125 5.48 -7.98 3.01
CA ALA A 125 6.50 -7.64 4.00
C ALA A 125 5.89 -7.48 5.40
N TYR A 126 4.71 -6.89 5.49
CA TYR A 126 3.95 -6.70 6.74
C TYR A 126 3.54 -8.04 7.35
N LEU A 127 2.94 -8.95 6.57
CA LEU A 127 2.58 -10.30 6.99
C LEU A 127 3.78 -11.09 7.54
N ALA A 128 4.96 -10.93 6.93
CA ALA A 128 6.18 -11.57 7.41
C ALA A 128 6.80 -10.84 8.62
N TYR A 129 6.59 -9.54 8.78
CA TYR A 129 7.21 -8.72 9.82
C TYR A 129 6.44 -8.76 11.15
N VAL A 130 5.11 -8.76 11.12
CA VAL A 130 4.26 -8.74 12.32
C VAL A 130 4.56 -9.91 13.28
N PRO A 131 4.62 -11.18 12.84
CA PRO A 131 4.91 -12.31 13.72
C PRO A 131 6.32 -12.28 14.32
N SER A 132 7.26 -11.60 13.66
CA SER A 132 8.63 -11.45 14.16
C SER A 132 8.76 -10.42 15.29
N LEU A 133 7.78 -9.51 15.43
CA LEU A 133 7.74 -8.50 16.50
C LEU A 133 6.90 -8.94 17.71
N THR A 134 5.87 -9.75 17.51
CA THR A 134 4.97 -10.18 18.60
C THR A 134 5.45 -11.41 19.36
N GLY A 135 6.49 -12.09 18.88
CA GLY A 135 6.89 -13.39 19.44
C GLY A 135 5.85 -14.47 19.14
N ARG A 136 6.26 -15.74 19.11
CA ARG A 136 5.43 -16.90 18.71
C ARG A 136 4.18 -17.16 19.60
N ALA A 137 3.84 -16.30 20.54
CA ALA A 137 2.89 -16.60 21.62
C ALA A 137 1.39 -16.41 21.27
N ASP A 138 1.01 -15.60 20.27
CA ASP A 138 -0.41 -15.22 20.10
C ASP A 138 -1.08 -15.76 18.81
N LEU A 139 -0.44 -16.68 18.07
CA LEU A 139 -1.03 -17.23 16.84
C LEU A 139 -2.23 -18.15 17.09
N LEU A 140 -2.40 -18.70 18.30
CA LEU A 140 -3.53 -19.55 18.67
C LEU A 140 -4.75 -18.75 19.19
N GLU A 141 -4.52 -17.60 19.81
CA GLU A 141 -5.58 -16.76 20.41
C GLU A 141 -6.29 -15.88 19.36
N ALA A 142 -5.58 -15.50 18.29
CA ALA A 142 -6.18 -14.77 17.17
C ALA A 142 -7.16 -15.63 16.34
N ASN A 143 -6.98 -16.95 16.31
CA ASN A 143 -7.79 -17.87 15.51
C ASN A 143 -9.05 -18.38 16.25
N THR A 144 -9.16 -18.13 17.55
CA THR A 144 -10.28 -18.57 18.39
C THR A 144 -11.37 -17.51 18.60
N LYS A 145 -11.22 -16.32 17.99
CA LYS A 145 -12.21 -15.23 18.03
C LYS A 145 -12.80 -14.84 16.67
N LEU A 146 -12.56 -15.64 15.64
CA LEU A 146 -13.38 -15.70 14.41
C LEU A 146 -14.45 -16.77 14.58
#